data_AF-A0A4V4MSA7-F1
#
_entry.id   AF-A0A4V4MSA7-F1
#
_cell.length_a   1.000
_cell.length_b   1.000
_cell.length_c   1.000
_cell.angle_alpha   90.00
_cell.angle_beta   90.00
_cell.angle_gamma   90.00
#
_symmetry.space_group_name_H-M   'P 1'
#
loop_
_entity.id
_entity.type
_entity.pdbx_description
1 polymer ?
#
loop_
_entity_poly.entity_id
_entity_poly.type
_entity_poly.pdbx_seq_one_letter_code
_entity_poly.pdbx_strand_id
1 'polypeptide(L)' 'GLNHQAHKKVLKYRNHVPVTFVPIVFGAGGAMSTLTTEHFKQWRRITPNWDHLQRLISFALVRKRVTNFRLI' A
#
# COMPACT_ATOMS: atom_id res chain seq x y z
N GLY A 1 24.10 -7.53 6.13
CA GLY A 1 23.73 -6.94 4.83
C GLY A 1 22.24 -6.65 4.75
N LEU A 2 21.83 -5.75 3.85
CA LEU A 2 20.44 -5.34 3.64
C LEU A 2 19.51 -6.54 3.36
N ASN A 3 19.97 -7.52 2.58
CA ASN A 3 19.23 -8.75 2.29
C ASN A 3 18.90 -9.58 3.54
N HIS A 4 19.81 -9.66 4.50
CA HIS A 4 19.58 -10.37 5.77
C HIS A 4 18.52 -9.67 6.63
N GLN A 5 18.54 -8.34 6.67
CA GLN A 5 17.54 -7.57 7.41
C GLN A 5 16.16 -7.64 6.73
N ALA A 6 16.11 -7.61 5.40
CA ALA A 6 14.88 -7.79 4.64
C ALA A 6 14.29 -9.19 4.89
N HIS A 7 15.11 -10.24 4.83
CA HIS A 7 14.69 -11.62 5.08
C HIS A 7 14.15 -11.82 6.50
N LYS A 8 14.81 -11.26 7.52
CA LYS A 8 14.31 -11.27 8.91
C LYS A 8 12.94 -10.60 9.05
N LYS A 9 12.71 -9.47 8.38
CA LYS A 9 11.40 -8.78 8.39
C LYS A 9 10.33 -9.61 7.69
N VAL A 10 10.65 -10.22 6.55
CA VAL A 10 9.73 -11.13 5.85
C VAL A 10 9.29 -12.28 6.76
N LEU A 11 10.23 -12.97 7.41
CA LEU A 11 9.89 -14.06 8.34
C LEU A 11 9.05 -13.60 9.53
N LYS A 12 9.35 -12.43 10.10
CA LYS A 12 8.60 -11.85 11.22
C LYS A 12 7.14 -11.55 10.86
N TYR A 13 6.89 -11.05 9.65
CA TYR A 13 5.57 -10.55 9.24
C TYR A 13 4.79 -11.47 8.31
N ARG A 14 5.34 -12.62 7.89
CA ARG A 14 4.70 -13.55 6.93
C ARG A 14 3.29 -14.01 7.31
N ASN A 15 2.97 -14.06 8.60
CA ASN A 15 1.65 -14.47 9.11
C ASN A 15 0.72 -13.27 9.41
N HIS A 16 1.24 -12.04 9.30
CA HIS A 16 0.53 -10.81 9.66
C HIS A 16 0.06 -10.04 8.42
N VAL A 17 0.80 -10.13 7.32
CA VAL A 17 0.51 -9.47 6.05
C VAL A 17 0.88 -10.38 4.88
N PRO A 18 0.22 -10.24 3.71
CA PRO A 18 0.68 -10.85 2.49
C PRO A 18 2.10 -10.39 2.16
N VAL A 19 2.96 -11.34 1.82
CA VAL A 19 4.35 -11.08 1.38
C VAL A 19 4.44 -10.95 -0.14
N THR A 20 3.36 -11.29 -0.85
CA THR A 20 3.20 -11.17 -2.30
C THR A 20 2.80 -9.76 -2.70
N PHE A 21 2.90 -9.45 -3.99
CA PHE A 21 2.38 -8.20 -4.53
C PHE A 21 0.86 -8.09 -4.27
N VAL A 22 0.43 -6.96 -3.71
CA VAL A 22 -0.98 -6.68 -3.39
C VAL A 22 -1.46 -5.53 -4.28
N PRO A 23 -2.44 -5.77 -5.18
CA PRO A 23 -3.01 -4.70 -5.98
C PRO A 23 -3.84 -3.74 -5.10
N ILE A 24 -3.57 -2.45 -5.24
CA ILE A 24 -4.37 -1.38 -4.63
C ILE A 24 -5.37 -0.91 -5.68
N VAL A 25 -6.65 -1.20 -5.46
CA VAL A 25 -7.73 -0.99 -6.43
C VAL A 25 -8.71 0.06 -5.90
N PHE A 26 -8.96 1.07 -6.72
CA PHE A 26 -9.94 2.13 -6.48
C PHE A 26 -11.00 2.11 -7.57
N GLY A 27 -12.27 2.29 -7.19
CA GLY A 27 -13.35 2.58 -8.12
C GLY A 27 -13.19 3.97 -8.76
N ALA A 28 -14.00 4.24 -9.79
CA ALA A 28 -13.96 5.50 -10.53
C ALA A 28 -14.12 6.74 -9.62
N GLY A 29 -15.00 6.66 -8.61
CA GLY A 29 -15.19 7.71 -7.60
C GLY A 29 -14.09 7.79 -6.52
N GLY A 30 -13.08 6.92 -6.54
CA GLY A 30 -12.03 6.86 -5.52
C GLY A 30 -12.34 5.99 -4.30
N ALA A 31 -13.46 5.27 -4.31
CA ALA A 31 -13.76 4.28 -3.29
C ALA A 31 -12.74 3.13 -3.34
N MET A 32 -12.16 2.76 -2.21
CA MET A 32 -11.29 1.59 -2.11
C MET A 32 -12.10 0.31 -2.28
N SER A 33 -11.54 -0.68 -2.97
CA SER A 33 -12.10 -2.03 -2.92
C SER A 33 -12.06 -2.60 -1.50
N THR A 34 -12.94 -3.56 -1.20
CA THR A 34 -12.93 -4.30 0.07
C THR A 34 -11.57 -4.94 0.33
N LEU A 35 -10.97 -5.54 -0.71
CA LEU A 35 -9.65 -6.16 -0.64
C LEU A 35 -8.55 -5.16 -0.23
N THR A 36 -8.50 -4.00 -0.89
CA THR A 36 -7.56 -2.93 -0.55
C THR A 36 -7.74 -2.43 0.87
N THR A 37 -8.99 -2.31 1.33
CA THR A 37 -9.32 -1.88 2.69
C THR A 37 -8.79 -2.86 3.74
N GLU A 38 -8.98 -4.16 3.53
CA GLU A 38 -8.47 -5.19 4.45
C GLU A 38 -6.93 -5.22 4.50
N HIS A 39 -6.27 -5.07 3.35
CA HIS A 39 -4.80 -4.99 3.33
C HIS A 39 -4.28 -3.74 4.04
N PHE A 40 -4.94 -2.60 3.90
CA PHE A 40 -4.56 -1.37 4.61
C PHE A 40 -4.70 -1.55 6.13
N LYS A 41 -5.75 -2.24 6.60
CA LYS A 41 -5.89 -2.59 8.04
C LYS A 41 -4.73 -3.45 8.53
N GLN A 42 -4.30 -4.43 7.74
CA GLN A 42 -3.18 -5.30 8.10
C GLN A 42 -1.85 -4.53 8.12
N TRP A 43 -1.59 -3.70 7.10
CA TRP A 43 -0.36 -2.90 7.00
C TRP A 43 -0.25 -1.87 8.12
N ARG A 44 -1.36 -1.23 8.50
CA ARG A 44 -1.41 -0.27 9.61
C ARG A 44 -0.86 -0.85 10.92
N ARG A 45 -1.00 -2.16 11.15
CA ARG A 45 -0.51 -2.82 12.37
C ARG A 45 1.00 -2.99 12.42
N ILE A 46 1.66 -3.00 11.26
CA ILE A 46 3.09 -3.33 11.15
C ILE A 46 3.95 -2.16 10.65
N THR A 47 3.33 -1.11 10.08
CA THR A 47 4.03 0.06 9.56
C THR A 47 4.22 1.11 10.68
N PRO A 48 5.46 1.39 11.10
CA PRO A 48 5.71 2.34 12.21
C PRO A 48 5.24 3.76 11.92
N ASN A 49 5.28 4.20 10.66
CA ASN A 49 4.88 5.55 10.20
C ASN A 49 3.71 5.47 9.23
N TRP A 50 2.61 4.84 9.64
CA TRP A 50 1.44 4.61 8.79
C TRP A 50 0.89 5.89 8.16
N ASP A 51 0.72 6.96 8.94
CA ASP A 51 0.12 8.21 8.45
C ASP A 51 0.98 8.86 7.34
N HIS A 52 2.30 8.76 7.46
CA HIS A 52 3.21 9.25 6.43
C HIS A 52 3.10 8.41 5.15
N LEU A 53 3.10 7.08 5.28
CA LEU A 53 2.89 6.18 4.14
C LEU A 53 1.55 6.44 3.45
N GLN A 54 0.48 6.65 4.22
CA GLN A 54 -0.85 6.95 3.69
C GLN A 54 -0.85 8.27 2.89
N ARG A 55 -0.15 9.30 3.36
CA ARG A 55 0.03 10.57 2.61
C ARG A 55 0.79 10.36 1.30
N LEU A 56 1.87 9.57 1.31
CA LEU A 56 2.63 9.26 0.10
C LEU A 56 1.79 8.50 -0.94
N ILE A 57 1.03 7.49 -0.51
CA ILE A 57 0.09 6.77 -1.37
C ILE A 57 -0.94 7.73 -1.94
N SER A 58 -1.55 8.57 -1.11
CA SER A 58 -2.56 9.56 -1.54
C SER A 58 -2.00 10.51 -2.60
N PHE A 59 -0.79 11.04 -2.39
CA PHE A 59 -0.12 11.92 -3.34
C PHE A 59 0.16 11.22 -4.68
N ALA A 60 0.66 9.98 -4.65
CA ALA A 60 0.92 9.19 -5.84
C ALA A 60 -0.37 8.94 -6.66
N LEU A 61 -1.49 8.66 -5.98
CA LEU A 61 -2.79 8.45 -6.61
C LEU A 61 -3.35 9.73 -7.25
N VAL A 62 -3.28 10.87 -6.54
CA VAL A 62 -3.69 12.17 -7.10
C VAL A 62 -2.84 12.52 -8.32
N ARG A 63 -1.51 12.37 -8.21
CA ARG A 63 -0.60 12.61 -9.33
C ARG A 63 -0.95 11.74 -10.54
N LYS A 64 -1.20 10.44 -10.33
CA LYS A 64 -1.59 9.53 -11.41
C LYS A 64 -2.92 9.91 -12.05
N ARG A 65 -3.92 10.32 -11.25
CA ARG A 65 -5.19 10.83 -11.77
C ARG A 65 -5.00 12.06 -12.64
N VAL A 66 -4.24 13.06 -12.18
CA VAL A 66 -3.95 14.27 -12.96
C VAL A 66 -3.25 13.92 -14.27
N THR A 67 -2.29 13.00 -14.28
CA THR A 67 -1.66 12.54 -15.52
C THR A 67 -2.65 11.85 -16.46
N ASN A 68 -3.52 10.97 -15.94
CA ASN A 68 -4.52 10.30 -16.77
C ASN A 68 -5.53 11.29 -17.37
N PHE A 69 -5.96 12.31 -16.61
CA PHE A 69 -6.86 13.36 -17.13
C PHE A 69 -6.18 14.28 -18.15
N ARG A 70 -4.86 14.48 -18.07
CA ARG A 70 -4.10 15.25 -19.08
C ARG A 70 -3.93 14.52 -20.41
N LEU A 71 -4.17 13.21 -20.44
CA LEU A 71 -4.04 12.36 -21.63
C LEU A 71 -5.38 12.11 -22.34
N ILE A 72 -6.47 12.66 -21.80
CA ILE A 72 -7.81 12.69 -22.39
C ILE A 72 -8.04 14.11 -22.94
#